data_AF-A0AAV5VHN1-F1
#
_entry.id   AF-A0AAV5VHN1-F1
#
_cell.length_a   1.000
_cell.length_b   1.000
_cell.length_c   1.000
_cell.angle_alpha   90.00
_cell.angle_beta   90.00
_cell.angle_gamma   90.00
#
_symmetry.space_group_name_H-M   'P 1'
#
loop_
_entity.id
_entity.type
_entity.pdbx_description
1 polymer ?
#
loop_
_entity_poly.entity_id
_entity_poly.type
_entity_poly.pdbx_seq_one_letter_code
_entity_poly.pdbx_strand_id
1 'polypeptide(L)'
;DRWARFDLFMLAMHYLSVCLHLLELFTVFWPTAGVKYEPYFGIIRSPRPFVMIRFIRSVLQFKLPKNRIKQIIKRSSQQIQNVTIFFTFFMALYAIMGVQLFGRMDYHCVMPGTDPKNVTIKDLAIPDTMCSQKGEGGYECPDHMQCVKLDMTAHAEGFYGMFNDFASSLFTVYMAASQEGWVYVLYDCLDTFPSWVCFLYFVTLIFFLAWLVKNVFIAVITETFAEVRVQFNEIWQTREAATEEDFAMKLEKTSSGWRLIEVDDYVLHTKSANKYSLQIVTSTLFQATMMILVLFNAAFHATFVYRHDGTDQHRRNIYYYAEVVFTILFNVETIMKIVGHSWRTYWKRGQHKFELFMCLGSSLNIVPFFYDANFFTYFQ
;
A
#
# COMPACT_ATOMS: atom_id res chain seq x y z
N ASP A 1 -5.51 20.19 -29.19
CA ASP A 1 -5.11 19.83 -27.82
C ASP A 1 -4.55 18.39 -27.79
N ARG A 2 -3.57 18.08 -26.92
CA ARG A 2 -3.07 16.70 -26.74
C ARG A 2 -4.04 15.85 -25.92
N TRP A 3 -4.78 16.48 -25.01
CA TRP A 3 -5.80 15.80 -24.21
C TRP A 3 -6.99 15.33 -25.03
N ALA A 4 -7.47 16.14 -25.99
CA ALA A 4 -8.52 15.73 -26.91
C ALA A 4 -8.13 14.50 -27.76
N ARG A 5 -6.85 14.36 -28.13
CA ARG A 5 -6.34 13.18 -28.83
C ARG A 5 -6.37 11.93 -27.96
N PHE A 6 -5.97 12.04 -26.69
CA PHE A 6 -6.11 10.97 -25.72
C PHE A 6 -7.57 10.59 -25.51
N ASP A 7 -8.46 11.58 -25.38
CA ASP A 7 -9.87 11.35 -25.16
C ASP A 7 -10.54 10.65 -26.35
N LEU A 8 -10.17 11.00 -27.58
CA LEU A 8 -10.60 10.33 -28.81
C LEU A 8 -10.09 8.88 -28.89
N PHE A 9 -8.82 8.64 -28.55
CA PHE A 9 -8.25 7.29 -28.51
C PHE A 9 -8.98 6.38 -27.51
N MET A 10 -9.23 6.90 -26.30
CA MET A 10 -9.97 6.17 -25.27
C MET A 10 -11.42 5.87 -25.69
N LEU A 11 -12.06 6.79 -26.39
CA LEU A 11 -13.39 6.58 -26.95
C LEU A 11 -13.39 5.50 -28.04
N ALA A 12 -12.40 5.52 -28.94
CA ALA A 12 -12.25 4.49 -29.98
C ALA A 12 -12.05 3.09 -29.37
N MET A 13 -11.19 2.96 -28.35
CA MET A 13 -10.99 1.70 -27.63
C MET A 13 -12.26 1.23 -26.89
N HIS A 14 -13.05 2.17 -26.37
CA HIS A 14 -14.34 1.85 -25.75
C HIS A 14 -15.34 1.28 -26.77
N TYR A 15 -15.48 1.92 -27.94
CA TYR A 15 -16.31 1.39 -29.02
C TYR A 15 -15.83 0.02 -29.50
N LEU A 16 -14.52 -0.18 -29.64
CA LEU A 16 -13.95 -1.48 -30.01
C LEU A 16 -14.29 -2.56 -28.97
N SER A 17 -14.22 -2.22 -27.68
CA SER A 17 -14.63 -3.09 -26.58
C SER A 17 -16.12 -3.42 -26.60
N VAL A 18 -16.98 -2.46 -26.96
CA VAL A 18 -18.43 -2.69 -27.08
C VAL A 18 -18.73 -3.58 -28.29
N CYS A 19 -18.13 -3.30 -29.45
CA CYS A 19 -18.26 -4.15 -30.64
C CYS A 19 -17.80 -5.59 -30.37
N LEU A 20 -16.72 -5.76 -29.62
CA LEU A 20 -16.23 -7.08 -29.23
C LEU A 20 -17.18 -7.80 -28.26
N HIS A 21 -17.82 -7.08 -27.34
CA HIS A 21 -18.86 -7.64 -26.48
C HIS A 21 -20.13 -8.01 -27.27
N LEU A 22 -20.49 -7.22 -28.28
CA LEU A 22 -21.58 -7.55 -29.21
C LEU A 22 -21.24 -8.80 -30.05
N LEU A 23 -20.00 -8.94 -30.51
CA LEU A 23 -19.52 -10.15 -31.18
C LEU A 23 -19.60 -11.37 -30.27
N GLU A 24 -19.14 -11.26 -29.02
CA GLU A 24 -19.23 -12.31 -28.00
C GLU A 24 -20.69 -12.75 -27.79
N LEU A 25 -21.60 -11.80 -27.56
CA LEU A 25 -23.04 -12.08 -27.45
C LEU A 25 -23.61 -12.71 -28.73
N PHE A 26 -23.23 -12.21 -29.90
CA PHE A 26 -23.69 -12.74 -31.20
C PHE A 26 -23.28 -14.20 -31.39
N THR A 27 -22.07 -14.59 -30.98
CA THR A 27 -21.63 -16.00 -31.04
C THR A 27 -22.41 -16.92 -30.10
N VAL A 28 -22.90 -16.40 -28.97
CA VAL A 28 -23.76 -17.15 -28.03
C VAL A 28 -25.18 -17.29 -28.59
N PHE A 29 -25.73 -16.22 -29.16
CA PHE A 29 -27.11 -16.21 -29.66
C PHE A 29 -27.27 -16.90 -31.04
N TRP A 30 -26.25 -16.90 -31.90
CA TRP A 30 -26.34 -17.45 -33.26
C TRP A 30 -25.18 -18.40 -33.60
N PRO A 31 -25.15 -19.61 -33.00
CA PRO A 31 -24.04 -20.56 -33.18
C PRO A 31 -23.88 -21.07 -34.63
N THR A 32 -24.91 -20.95 -35.47
CA THR A 32 -24.90 -21.38 -36.88
C THR A 32 -24.25 -20.38 -37.83
N ALA A 33 -23.93 -19.15 -37.38
CA ALA A 33 -23.37 -18.09 -38.22
C ALA A 33 -21.87 -18.27 -38.52
N GLY A 34 -21.19 -19.27 -37.94
CA GLY A 34 -19.78 -19.55 -38.20
C GLY A 34 -18.78 -18.52 -37.65
N VAL A 35 -19.25 -17.49 -36.94
CA VAL A 35 -18.40 -16.49 -36.28
C VAL A 35 -17.90 -17.08 -34.95
N LYS A 36 -16.58 -17.19 -34.80
CA LYS A 36 -15.95 -17.71 -33.57
C LYS A 36 -15.29 -16.58 -32.79
N TYR A 37 -15.68 -16.44 -31.53
CA TYR A 37 -15.00 -15.55 -30.59
C TYR A 37 -13.78 -16.28 -30.02
N GLU A 38 -12.61 -15.66 -30.12
CA GLU A 38 -11.39 -16.17 -29.51
C GLU A 38 -11.00 -15.35 -28.27
N PRO A 39 -10.64 -15.99 -27.14
CA PRO A 39 -10.35 -15.29 -25.89
C PRO A 39 -9.27 -14.20 -25.98
N TYR A 40 -8.28 -14.35 -26.86
CA TYR A 40 -7.18 -13.39 -27.02
C TYR A 40 -7.64 -12.04 -27.58
N PHE A 41 -8.82 -11.95 -28.22
CA PHE A 41 -9.39 -10.66 -28.63
C PHE A 41 -9.64 -9.73 -27.43
N GLY A 42 -9.77 -10.29 -26.22
CA GLY A 42 -9.84 -9.53 -24.97
C GLY A 42 -8.69 -8.53 -24.74
N ILE A 43 -7.54 -8.67 -25.41
CA ILE A 43 -6.41 -7.72 -25.37
C ILE A 43 -6.84 -6.29 -25.75
N ILE A 44 -7.84 -6.15 -26.63
CA ILE A 44 -8.44 -4.86 -27.00
C ILE A 44 -8.99 -4.10 -25.78
N ARG A 45 -9.41 -4.81 -24.74
CA ARG A 45 -9.93 -4.22 -23.50
C ARG A 45 -8.81 -3.69 -22.58
N SER A 46 -7.53 -4.03 -22.83
CA SER A 46 -6.39 -3.65 -21.99
C SER A 46 -6.18 -2.14 -21.80
N PRO A 47 -6.51 -1.24 -22.75
CA PRO A 47 -6.32 0.20 -22.54
C PRO A 47 -7.42 0.82 -21.66
N ARG A 48 -8.56 0.15 -21.46
CA ARG A 48 -9.73 0.70 -20.74
C ARG A 48 -9.42 1.27 -19.34
N PRO A 49 -8.55 0.67 -18.51
CA PRO A 49 -8.17 1.24 -17.22
C PRO A 49 -7.56 2.65 -17.31
N PHE A 50 -6.95 3.02 -18.44
CA PHE A 50 -6.40 4.37 -18.63
C PHE A 50 -7.46 5.49 -18.63
N VAL A 51 -8.76 5.18 -18.68
CA VAL A 51 -9.84 6.17 -18.45
C VAL A 51 -9.65 6.86 -17.09
N MET A 52 -9.05 6.18 -16.10
CA MET A 52 -8.71 6.74 -14.79
C MET A 52 -7.85 8.01 -14.89
N ILE A 53 -7.02 8.17 -15.93
CA ILE A 53 -6.22 9.38 -16.14
C ILE A 53 -7.12 10.63 -16.27
N ARG A 54 -8.35 10.49 -16.79
CA ARG A 54 -9.32 11.61 -16.84
C ARG A 54 -9.73 12.08 -15.44
N PHE A 55 -9.94 11.13 -14.52
CA PHE A 55 -10.25 11.43 -13.13
C PHE A 55 -9.06 12.13 -12.46
N ILE A 56 -7.86 11.56 -12.60
CA ILE A 56 -6.62 12.15 -12.09
C ILE A 56 -6.42 13.58 -12.62
N ARG A 57 -6.68 13.85 -13.91
CA ARG A 57 -6.61 15.19 -14.50
C ARG A 57 -7.58 16.17 -13.83
N SER A 58 -8.79 15.72 -13.48
CA SER A 58 -9.80 16.57 -12.84
C SER A 58 -9.45 16.91 -11.39
N VAL A 59 -8.81 15.97 -10.68
CA VAL A 59 -8.44 16.12 -9.26
C VAL A 59 -7.11 16.87 -9.10
N LEU A 60 -6.11 16.58 -9.95
CA LEU A 60 -4.78 17.19 -9.91
C LEU A 60 -4.73 18.54 -10.62
N GLN A 61 -5.50 19.51 -10.13
CA GLN A 61 -5.34 20.90 -10.55
C GLN A 61 -4.16 21.54 -9.80
N PHE A 62 -2.99 21.52 -10.43
CA PHE A 62 -1.81 22.16 -9.86
C PHE A 62 -2.00 23.68 -9.78
N LYS A 63 -1.81 24.24 -8.58
CA LYS A 63 -1.76 25.69 -8.34
C LYS A 63 -0.47 26.33 -8.88
N LEU A 64 0.51 25.51 -9.31
CA LEU A 64 1.81 25.95 -9.81
C LEU A 64 1.73 26.27 -11.32
N PRO A 65 2.44 27.32 -11.79
CA PRO A 65 2.56 27.60 -13.22
C PRO A 65 3.21 26.43 -13.97
N LYS A 66 2.70 26.11 -15.17
CA LYS A 66 3.17 24.97 -15.99
C LYS A 66 4.67 24.99 -16.28
N ASN A 67 5.28 26.17 -16.37
CA ASN A 67 6.72 26.32 -16.63
C ASN A 67 7.57 25.84 -15.43
N ARG A 68 7.15 26.16 -14.21
CA ARG A 68 7.82 25.73 -12.98
C ARG A 68 7.72 24.21 -12.80
N ILE A 69 6.55 23.64 -13.07
CA ILE A 69 6.35 22.18 -13.05
C ILE A 69 7.28 21.48 -14.06
N LYS A 70 7.39 22.00 -15.28
CA LYS A 70 8.31 21.44 -16.29
C LYS A 70 9.77 21.51 -15.85
N GLN A 71 10.18 22.59 -15.17
CA GLN A 71 11.55 22.72 -14.64
C GLN A 71 11.81 21.71 -13.53
N ILE A 72 10.91 21.58 -12.55
CA ILE A 72 11.01 20.60 -11.47
C ILE A 72 11.11 19.19 -12.04
N ILE A 73 10.19 18.80 -12.94
CA ILE A 73 10.18 17.48 -13.56
C ILE A 73 11.46 17.23 -14.36
N LYS A 74 11.95 18.23 -15.10
CA LYS A 74 13.18 18.07 -15.90
C LYS A 74 14.40 17.83 -15.01
N ARG A 75 14.54 18.59 -13.92
CA ARG A 75 15.66 18.45 -13.00
C ARG A 75 15.59 17.12 -12.24
N SER A 76 14.42 16.79 -11.67
CA SER A 76 14.22 15.54 -10.95
C SER A 76 14.43 14.32 -11.85
N SER A 77 13.94 14.37 -13.10
CA SER A 77 14.14 13.31 -14.07
C SER A 77 15.62 13.07 -14.38
N GLN A 78 16.45 14.12 -14.46
CA GLN A 78 17.88 13.97 -14.71
C GLN A 78 18.59 13.30 -13.52
N GLN A 79 18.25 13.70 -12.30
CA GLN A 79 18.83 13.09 -11.10
C GLN A 79 18.43 11.62 -10.97
N ILE A 80 17.14 11.30 -11.17
CA ILE A 80 16.63 9.92 -11.17
C ILE A 80 17.31 9.10 -12.27
N GLN A 81 17.49 9.66 -13.47
CA GLN A 81 18.21 8.97 -14.56
C GLN A 81 19.64 8.63 -14.15
N ASN A 82 20.38 9.57 -13.55
CA ASN A 82 21.76 9.32 -13.11
C ASN A 82 21.83 8.19 -12.06
N VAL A 83 20.92 8.19 -11.08
CA VAL A 83 20.84 7.12 -10.07
C VAL A 83 20.41 5.79 -10.69
N THR A 84 19.50 5.81 -11.67
CA THR A 84 19.05 4.60 -12.37
C THR A 84 20.18 3.97 -13.18
N ILE A 85 21.03 4.79 -13.83
CA ILE A 85 22.23 4.30 -14.53
C ILE A 85 23.20 3.68 -13.52
N PHE A 86 23.44 4.35 -12.39
CA PHE A 86 24.28 3.83 -11.32
C PHE A 86 23.76 2.49 -10.77
N PHE A 87 22.46 2.39 -10.51
CA PHE A 87 21.81 1.14 -10.10
C PHE A 87 21.97 0.03 -11.15
N THR A 88 21.67 0.34 -12.41
CA THR A 88 21.78 -0.63 -13.52
C THR A 88 23.22 -1.12 -13.70
N PHE A 89 24.21 -0.26 -13.48
CA PHE A 89 25.62 -0.65 -13.49
C PHE A 89 25.95 -1.67 -12.39
N PHE A 90 25.59 -1.41 -11.13
CA PHE A 90 25.83 -2.36 -10.04
C PHE A 90 25.06 -3.66 -10.22
N MET A 91 23.83 -3.59 -10.71
CA MET A 91 23.02 -4.74 -11.08
C MET A 91 23.74 -5.62 -12.13
N ALA A 92 24.23 -5.01 -13.22
CA ALA A 92 24.97 -5.74 -14.25
C ALA A 92 26.30 -6.32 -13.72
N LEU A 93 27.02 -5.58 -12.85
CA LEU A 93 28.26 -6.03 -12.23
C LEU A 93 28.03 -7.29 -11.38
N TYR A 94 27.06 -7.26 -10.46
CA TYR A 94 26.72 -8.42 -9.63
C TYR A 94 26.15 -9.57 -10.45
N ALA A 95 25.43 -9.27 -11.54
CA ALA A 95 24.93 -10.31 -12.44
C ALA A 95 26.08 -11.05 -13.15
N ILE A 96 27.05 -10.32 -13.70
CA ILE A 96 28.25 -10.92 -14.33
C ILE A 96 29.03 -11.71 -13.28
N MET A 97 29.27 -11.13 -12.10
CA MET A 97 29.98 -11.82 -11.02
C MET A 97 29.25 -13.10 -10.57
N GLY A 98 27.93 -13.08 -10.47
CA GLY A 98 27.13 -14.27 -10.11
C GLY A 98 27.25 -15.39 -11.15
N VAL A 99 27.22 -15.06 -12.44
CA VAL A 99 27.43 -16.05 -13.52
C VAL A 99 28.84 -16.66 -13.45
N GLN A 100 29.85 -15.86 -13.14
CA GLN A 100 31.24 -16.34 -13.07
C GLN A 100 31.56 -17.13 -11.79
N LEU A 101 30.91 -16.80 -10.66
CA LEU A 101 31.14 -17.46 -9.38
C LEU A 101 30.31 -18.73 -9.21
N PHE A 102 29.02 -18.69 -9.57
CA PHE A 102 28.07 -19.78 -9.30
C PHE A 102 27.70 -20.54 -10.56
N GLY A 103 27.39 -19.87 -11.66
CA GLY A 103 26.95 -20.55 -12.88
C GLY A 103 25.69 -21.40 -12.66
N ARG A 104 25.64 -22.61 -13.26
CA ARG A 104 24.49 -23.52 -13.14
C ARG A 104 24.57 -24.40 -11.89
N MET A 105 23.47 -24.48 -11.15
CA MET A 105 23.33 -25.29 -9.94
C MET A 105 22.40 -26.49 -10.22
N ASP A 106 22.93 -27.49 -10.93
CA ASP A 106 22.14 -28.62 -11.43
C ASP A 106 22.30 -29.89 -10.55
N TYR A 107 23.04 -29.81 -9.43
CA TYR A 107 23.38 -30.96 -8.59
C TYR A 107 22.40 -31.10 -7.43
N HIS A 108 21.75 -32.26 -7.33
CA HIS A 108 20.77 -32.58 -6.29
C HIS A 108 21.05 -33.91 -5.61
N CYS A 109 20.61 -34.04 -4.36
CA CYS A 109 20.62 -35.32 -3.66
C CYS A 109 19.45 -36.20 -4.12
N VAL A 110 19.77 -37.34 -4.72
CA VAL A 110 18.80 -38.31 -5.20
C VAL A 110 19.06 -39.71 -4.66
N MET A 111 18.05 -40.57 -4.70
CA MET A 111 18.20 -41.97 -4.35
C MET A 111 19.19 -42.68 -5.30
N PRO A 112 20.02 -43.62 -4.79
CA PRO A 112 20.97 -44.34 -5.62
C PRO A 112 20.26 -45.17 -6.69
N GLY A 113 20.74 -45.10 -7.93
CA GLY A 113 20.16 -45.81 -9.08
C GLY A 113 19.09 -45.03 -9.86
N THR A 114 18.87 -43.75 -9.53
CA THR A 114 17.98 -42.85 -10.29
C THR A 114 18.59 -42.49 -11.65
N ASP A 115 17.78 -42.51 -12.71
CA ASP A 115 18.19 -42.05 -14.04
C ASP A 115 18.10 -40.51 -14.12
N PRO A 116 19.21 -39.79 -14.38
CA PRO A 116 19.24 -38.32 -14.44
C PRO A 116 18.27 -37.68 -15.45
N LYS A 117 17.80 -38.43 -16.44
CA LYS A 117 16.89 -37.94 -17.49
C LYS A 117 15.41 -38.19 -17.20
N ASN A 118 15.10 -39.06 -16.24
CA ASN A 118 13.73 -39.45 -15.92
C ASN A 118 13.53 -39.45 -14.40
N VAL A 119 13.82 -38.30 -13.78
CA VAL A 119 13.70 -38.10 -12.34
C VAL A 119 12.24 -37.89 -11.96
N THR A 120 11.78 -38.58 -10.94
CA THR A 120 10.47 -38.34 -10.32
C THR A 120 10.61 -37.66 -8.97
N ILE A 121 9.51 -37.05 -8.48
CA ILE A 121 9.48 -36.38 -7.16
C ILE A 121 9.87 -37.33 -6.02
N LYS A 122 9.68 -38.64 -6.19
CA LYS A 122 10.01 -39.65 -5.17
C LYS A 122 11.51 -39.95 -5.07
N ASP A 123 12.26 -39.58 -6.10
CA ASP A 123 13.70 -39.86 -6.17
C ASP A 123 14.52 -38.76 -5.50
N LEU A 124 13.91 -37.57 -5.31
CA LEU A 124 14.49 -36.40 -4.65
C LEU A 124 14.38 -36.48 -3.13
N ALA A 125 15.26 -35.77 -2.43
CA ALA A 125 15.16 -35.57 -0.99
C ALA A 125 13.87 -34.78 -0.60
N ILE A 126 13.45 -34.92 0.66
CA ILE A 126 12.31 -34.14 1.21
C ILE A 126 12.82 -33.32 2.42
N PRO A 127 12.92 -31.98 2.32
CA PRO A 127 12.76 -31.16 1.11
C PRO A 127 13.85 -31.45 0.07
N ASP A 128 13.66 -31.01 -1.18
CA ASP A 128 14.72 -31.06 -2.19
C ASP A 128 15.90 -30.18 -1.75
N THR A 129 17.12 -30.66 -1.99
CA THR A 129 18.36 -30.02 -1.56
C THR A 129 19.41 -30.12 -2.66
N MET A 130 20.06 -29.00 -2.97
CA MET A 130 21.25 -29.00 -3.81
C MET A 130 22.42 -29.67 -3.09
N CYS A 131 23.45 -30.04 -3.85
CA CYS A 131 24.63 -30.69 -3.28
C CYS A 131 25.91 -30.33 -4.02
N SER A 132 27.01 -30.55 -3.33
CA SER A 132 28.37 -30.40 -3.81
C SER A 132 29.05 -31.77 -3.86
N GLN A 133 30.04 -31.94 -4.76
CA GLN A 133 30.81 -33.17 -4.75
C GLN A 133 31.72 -33.23 -3.51
N LYS A 134 32.06 -34.44 -3.08
CA LYS A 134 32.85 -34.65 -1.85
C LYS A 134 34.17 -33.88 -1.92
N GLY A 135 34.39 -33.01 -0.94
CA GLY A 135 35.58 -32.16 -0.84
C GLY A 135 35.53 -30.82 -1.60
N GLU A 136 34.42 -30.47 -2.27
CA GLU A 136 34.26 -29.17 -2.95
C GLU A 136 33.70 -28.05 -2.05
N GLY A 137 33.31 -28.38 -0.81
CA GLY A 137 33.04 -27.40 0.25
C GLY A 137 31.59 -26.90 0.38
N GLY A 138 30.65 -27.47 -0.37
CA GLY A 138 29.20 -27.32 -0.14
C GLY A 138 28.62 -28.50 0.67
N TYR A 139 27.30 -28.70 0.56
CA TYR A 139 26.57 -29.76 1.24
C TYR A 139 26.87 -31.13 0.62
N GLU A 140 27.30 -32.09 1.43
CA GLU A 140 27.48 -33.48 1.02
C GLU A 140 26.24 -34.29 1.37
N CYS A 141 25.65 -34.95 0.35
CA CYS A 141 24.49 -35.82 0.57
C CYS A 141 24.79 -36.93 1.59
N PRO A 142 23.79 -37.36 2.38
CA PRO A 142 23.96 -38.45 3.34
C PRO A 142 24.25 -39.79 2.62
N ASP A 143 24.85 -40.75 3.33
CA ASP A 143 25.36 -42.01 2.73
C ASP A 143 24.31 -42.86 1.96
N HIS A 144 23.01 -42.65 2.21
CA HIS A 144 21.92 -43.35 1.53
C HIS A 144 21.42 -42.63 0.27
N MET A 145 22.02 -41.49 -0.08
CA MET A 145 21.72 -40.70 -1.27
C MET A 145 23.00 -40.42 -2.06
N GLN A 146 22.84 -40.06 -3.34
CA GLN A 146 23.93 -39.70 -4.22
C GLN A 146 23.73 -38.29 -4.76
N CYS A 147 24.80 -37.50 -4.78
CA CYS A 147 24.81 -36.21 -5.46
C CYS A 147 24.93 -36.43 -6.97
N VAL A 148 23.88 -36.08 -7.72
CA VAL A 148 23.81 -36.31 -9.16
C VAL A 148 23.41 -35.03 -9.87
N LYS A 149 24.04 -34.78 -11.02
CA LYS A 149 23.65 -33.69 -11.91
C LYS A 149 22.37 -34.07 -12.64
N LEU A 150 21.29 -33.30 -12.41
CA LEU A 150 20.01 -33.48 -13.09
C LEU A 150 19.94 -32.57 -14.32
N ASP A 151 19.26 -33.02 -15.37
CA ASP A 151 18.97 -32.21 -16.56
C ASP A 151 17.47 -31.93 -16.60
N MET A 152 17.04 -30.97 -15.77
CA MET A 152 15.64 -30.63 -15.60
C MET A 152 15.26 -29.49 -16.54
N THR A 153 13.98 -29.46 -16.93
CA THR A 153 13.47 -28.30 -17.68
C THR A 153 13.32 -27.10 -16.74
N ALA A 154 13.50 -25.88 -17.25
CA ALA A 154 13.33 -24.66 -16.44
C ALA A 154 11.97 -24.57 -15.72
N HIS A 155 10.92 -25.21 -16.26
CA HIS A 155 9.61 -25.27 -15.60
C HIS A 155 9.60 -26.22 -14.39
N ALA A 156 10.38 -27.29 -14.43
CA ALA A 156 10.53 -28.23 -13.31
C ALA A 156 11.40 -27.65 -12.19
N GLU A 157 12.40 -26.83 -12.54
CA GLU A 157 13.26 -26.08 -11.61
C GLU A 157 12.61 -24.80 -11.06
N GLY A 158 11.36 -24.51 -11.44
CA GLY A 158 10.61 -23.36 -10.93
C GLY A 158 10.99 -22.01 -11.55
N PHE A 159 11.63 -21.98 -12.72
CA PHE A 159 12.12 -20.77 -13.41
C PHE A 159 13.22 -19.99 -12.66
N TYR A 160 13.82 -20.58 -11.62
CA TYR A 160 14.90 -19.99 -10.86
C TYR A 160 16.27 -20.42 -11.42
N GLY A 161 16.56 -20.05 -12.67
CA GLY A 161 17.86 -20.28 -13.33
C GLY A 161 18.95 -19.35 -12.79
N MET A 162 19.20 -19.42 -11.48
CA MET A 162 19.60 -18.28 -10.65
C MET A 162 20.89 -17.58 -11.12
N PHE A 163 21.80 -18.28 -11.79
CA PHE A 163 23.01 -17.69 -12.38
C PHE A 163 23.43 -18.34 -13.73
N ASN A 164 22.48 -18.92 -14.47
CA ASN A 164 22.74 -19.70 -15.69
C ASN A 164 23.28 -18.86 -16.85
N ASP A 165 22.70 -17.68 -17.04
CA ASP A 165 23.03 -16.71 -18.08
C ASP A 165 22.90 -15.29 -17.52
N PHE A 166 23.37 -14.30 -18.27
CA PHE A 166 23.36 -12.91 -17.81
C PHE A 166 21.96 -12.39 -17.47
N ALA A 167 20.93 -12.73 -18.26
CA ALA A 167 19.58 -12.20 -18.04
C ALA A 167 18.93 -12.86 -16.82
N SER A 168 19.09 -14.18 -16.66
CA SER A 168 18.59 -14.90 -15.49
C SER A 168 19.31 -14.45 -14.20
N SER A 169 20.63 -14.29 -14.26
CA SER A 169 21.43 -13.74 -13.16
C SER A 169 21.02 -12.30 -12.81
N LEU A 170 20.80 -11.44 -13.81
CA LEU A 170 20.32 -10.08 -13.59
C LEU A 170 18.96 -10.06 -12.89
N PHE A 171 18.06 -10.99 -13.23
CA PHE A 171 16.78 -11.14 -12.57
C PHE A 171 16.92 -11.62 -11.11
N THR A 172 17.80 -12.59 -10.85
CA THR A 172 18.10 -13.05 -9.47
C THR A 172 18.70 -11.94 -8.62
N VAL A 173 19.66 -11.19 -9.15
CA VAL A 173 20.25 -10.03 -8.46
C VAL A 173 19.18 -8.96 -8.21
N TYR A 174 18.20 -8.80 -9.10
CA TYR A 174 17.11 -7.84 -8.92
C TYR A 174 16.18 -8.24 -7.78
N MET A 175 15.76 -9.52 -7.73
CA MET A 175 15.04 -10.07 -6.58
C MET A 175 15.86 -9.95 -5.30
N ALA A 176 17.15 -10.24 -5.35
CA ALA A 176 18.00 -10.12 -4.18
C ALA A 176 18.12 -8.67 -3.68
N ALA A 177 18.20 -7.71 -4.58
CA ALA A 177 18.22 -6.28 -4.26
C ALA A 177 16.90 -5.79 -3.64
N SER A 178 15.75 -6.40 -3.94
CA SER A 178 14.48 -6.10 -3.27
C SER A 178 14.36 -6.71 -1.87
N GLN A 179 15.32 -7.54 -1.46
CA GLN A 179 15.33 -8.31 -0.21
C GLN A 179 14.23 -9.39 -0.17
N GLU A 180 13.74 -9.82 -1.33
CA GLU A 180 12.73 -10.88 -1.44
C GLU A 180 13.40 -12.16 -1.95
N GLY A 181 13.16 -13.28 -1.27
CA GLY A 181 13.60 -14.62 -1.72
C GLY A 181 15.12 -14.87 -1.73
N TRP A 182 15.95 -13.86 -1.52
CA TRP A 182 17.42 -13.94 -1.61
C TRP A 182 18.08 -14.90 -0.64
N VAL A 183 17.45 -15.14 0.52
CA VAL A 183 17.95 -16.08 1.53
C VAL A 183 17.85 -17.52 1.02
N TYR A 184 16.80 -17.85 0.26
CA TYR A 184 16.66 -19.18 -0.35
C TYR A 184 17.72 -19.37 -1.44
N VAL A 185 17.91 -18.38 -2.32
CA VAL A 185 19.02 -18.36 -3.30
C VAL A 185 20.37 -18.55 -2.61
N LEU A 186 20.59 -17.86 -1.48
CA LEU A 186 21.82 -18.01 -0.69
C LEU A 186 21.97 -19.44 -0.17
N TYR A 187 20.92 -20.06 0.37
CA TYR A 187 20.97 -21.44 0.84
C TYR A 187 21.30 -22.42 -0.27
N ASP A 188 20.67 -22.28 -1.44
CA ASP A 188 20.96 -23.09 -2.62
C ASP A 188 22.44 -22.95 -3.06
N CYS A 189 22.98 -21.72 -2.99
CA CYS A 189 24.40 -21.47 -3.24
C CYS A 189 25.30 -22.03 -2.13
N LEU A 190 24.90 -22.02 -0.86
CA LEU A 190 25.66 -22.59 0.25
C LEU A 190 25.73 -24.12 0.18
N ASP A 191 24.67 -24.76 -0.32
CA ASP A 191 24.62 -26.20 -0.50
C ASP A 191 25.45 -26.64 -1.71
N THR A 192 25.62 -25.77 -2.72
CA THR A 192 26.40 -26.09 -3.93
C THR A 192 27.88 -25.69 -3.82
N PHE A 193 28.19 -24.54 -3.21
CA PHE A 193 29.51 -23.89 -3.26
C PHE A 193 30.10 -23.60 -1.87
N PRO A 194 31.43 -23.35 -1.77
CA PRO A 194 32.07 -22.97 -0.52
C PRO A 194 31.41 -21.78 0.17
N SER A 195 31.06 -21.95 1.45
CA SER A 195 30.19 -21.00 2.16
C SER A 195 30.71 -19.57 2.15
N TRP A 196 32.03 -19.37 2.25
CA TRP A 196 32.64 -18.04 2.33
C TRP A 196 32.43 -17.21 1.05
N VAL A 197 32.42 -17.82 -0.14
CA VAL A 197 32.18 -17.12 -1.41
C VAL A 197 30.73 -16.63 -1.45
N CYS A 198 29.79 -17.50 -1.09
CA CYS A 198 28.36 -17.20 -1.06
C CYS A 198 28.06 -16.08 -0.07
N PHE A 199 28.58 -16.17 1.16
CA PHE A 199 28.40 -15.12 2.17
C PHE A 199 28.97 -13.79 1.71
N LEU A 200 30.20 -13.75 1.18
CA LEU A 200 30.79 -12.51 0.70
C LEU A 200 29.98 -11.90 -0.45
N TYR A 201 29.58 -12.71 -1.44
CA TYR A 201 28.76 -12.25 -2.56
C TYR A 201 27.44 -11.64 -2.08
N PHE A 202 26.65 -12.36 -1.30
CA PHE A 202 25.31 -11.91 -0.90
C PHE A 202 25.35 -10.78 0.13
N VAL A 203 26.27 -10.81 1.10
CA VAL A 203 26.39 -9.72 2.08
C VAL A 203 26.78 -8.41 1.40
N THR A 204 27.75 -8.45 0.48
CA THR A 204 28.14 -7.25 -0.28
C THR A 204 27.05 -6.79 -1.24
N LEU A 205 26.35 -7.72 -1.92
CA LEU A 205 25.19 -7.42 -2.77
C LEU A 205 24.12 -6.66 -1.98
N ILE A 206 23.70 -7.17 -0.82
CA ILE A 206 22.68 -6.54 0.01
C ILE A 206 23.15 -5.18 0.52
N PHE A 207 24.40 -5.07 0.98
CA PHE A 207 24.95 -3.80 1.46
C PHE A 207 24.98 -2.72 0.35
N PHE A 208 25.46 -3.05 -0.85
CA PHE A 208 25.59 -2.08 -1.93
C PHE A 208 24.25 -1.80 -2.63
N LEU A 209 23.51 -2.82 -3.07
CA LEU A 209 22.29 -2.63 -3.86
C LEU A 209 21.06 -2.31 -2.98
N ALA A 210 20.83 -3.06 -1.91
CA ALA A 210 19.61 -2.91 -1.12
C ALA A 210 19.69 -1.76 -0.12
N TRP A 211 20.87 -1.46 0.44
CA TRP A 211 21.03 -0.37 1.40
C TRP A 211 21.54 0.91 0.75
N LEU A 212 22.73 0.88 0.12
CA LEU A 212 23.33 2.10 -0.42
C LEU A 212 22.49 2.65 -1.59
N VAL A 213 22.27 1.88 -2.66
CA VAL A 213 21.60 2.41 -3.86
C VAL A 213 20.14 2.79 -3.58
N LYS A 214 19.39 2.00 -2.80
CA LYS A 214 18.03 2.35 -2.36
C LYS A 214 17.99 3.67 -1.60
N ASN A 215 18.95 3.89 -0.69
CA ASN A 215 19.03 5.14 0.07
C ASN A 215 19.40 6.33 -0.83
N VAL A 216 20.19 6.13 -1.88
CA VAL A 216 20.47 7.18 -2.88
C VAL A 216 19.19 7.57 -3.63
N PHE A 217 18.32 6.62 -4.00
CA PHE A 217 17.02 6.94 -4.60
C PHE A 217 16.14 7.76 -3.64
N ILE A 218 16.09 7.39 -2.36
CA ILE A 218 15.35 8.13 -1.33
C ILE A 218 15.91 9.55 -1.18
N ALA A 219 17.24 9.70 -1.18
CA ALA A 219 17.89 11.01 -1.09
C ALA A 219 17.54 11.90 -2.28
N VAL A 220 17.58 11.40 -3.51
CA VAL A 220 17.16 12.15 -4.71
C VAL A 220 15.69 12.54 -4.62
N ILE A 221 14.79 11.62 -4.26
CA ILE A 221 13.37 11.95 -4.11
C ILE A 221 13.18 13.04 -3.04
N THR A 222 13.91 12.97 -1.93
CA THR A 222 13.85 13.98 -0.87
C THR A 222 14.34 15.34 -1.36
N GLU A 223 15.42 15.40 -2.15
CA GLU A 223 15.89 16.64 -2.79
C GLU A 223 14.80 17.22 -3.72
N THR A 224 14.12 16.38 -4.50
CA THR A 224 13.04 16.84 -5.38
C THR A 224 11.85 17.41 -4.61
N PHE A 225 11.49 16.81 -3.46
CA PHE A 225 10.45 17.36 -2.59
C PHE A 225 10.88 18.67 -1.93
N ALA A 226 12.14 18.80 -1.53
CA ALA A 226 12.70 20.04 -1.01
C ALA A 226 12.63 21.16 -2.05
N GLU A 227 12.98 20.87 -3.32
CA GLU A 227 12.87 21.83 -4.42
C GLU A 227 11.41 22.23 -4.67
N VAL A 228 10.48 21.27 -4.71
CA VAL A 228 9.03 21.56 -4.82
C VAL A 228 8.58 22.51 -3.71
N ARG A 229 9.01 22.28 -2.46
CA ARG A 229 8.67 23.13 -1.31
C ARG A 229 9.23 24.55 -1.47
N VAL A 230 10.48 24.70 -1.90
CA VAL A 230 11.08 26.02 -2.14
C VAL A 230 10.29 26.79 -3.21
N GLN A 231 10.01 26.14 -4.33
CA GLN A 231 9.24 26.74 -5.43
C GLN A 231 7.81 27.10 -5.03
N PHE A 232 7.19 26.30 -4.14
CA PHE A 232 5.88 26.60 -3.59
C PHE A 232 5.95 27.81 -2.65
N ASN A 233 6.88 27.84 -1.70
CA ASN A 233 7.05 28.94 -0.75
C ASN A 233 7.30 30.29 -1.46
N GLU A 234 8.14 30.33 -2.50
CA GLU A 234 8.38 31.53 -3.32
C GLU A 234 7.07 32.12 -3.87
N ILE A 235 6.12 31.27 -4.27
CA ILE A 235 4.82 31.71 -4.81
C ILE A 235 3.90 32.23 -3.70
N TRP A 236 3.86 31.58 -2.54
CA TRP A 236 2.98 32.00 -1.44
C TRP A 236 3.46 33.27 -0.75
N GLN A 237 4.77 33.45 -0.56
CA GLN A 237 5.29 34.73 -0.06
C GLN A 237 4.93 35.90 -0.99
N THR A 238 4.96 35.67 -2.30
CA THR A 238 4.54 36.67 -3.29
C THR A 238 3.02 36.95 -3.25
N ARG A 239 2.21 35.98 -2.82
CA ARG A 239 0.74 36.11 -2.76
C ARG A 239 0.23 36.63 -1.42
N GLU A 240 0.82 36.22 -0.30
CA GLU A 240 0.46 36.69 1.05
C GLU A 240 0.73 38.19 1.18
N ALA A 241 1.85 38.66 0.64
CA ALA A 241 2.15 40.09 0.52
C ALA A 241 1.11 40.88 -0.30
N ALA A 242 0.27 40.21 -1.11
CA ALA A 242 -0.80 40.81 -1.90
C ALA A 242 -2.21 40.63 -1.27
N THR A 243 -2.36 39.81 -0.23
CA THR A 243 -3.66 39.53 0.44
C THR A 243 -3.79 40.14 1.83
N GLU A 244 -2.71 40.59 2.47
CA GLU A 244 -2.79 41.34 3.74
C GLU A 244 -3.58 42.67 3.63
N GLU A 245 -3.87 43.14 2.41
CA GLU A 245 -4.69 44.33 2.17
C GLU A 245 -6.22 44.11 2.30
N ASP A 246 -6.72 42.87 2.45
CA ASP A 246 -8.15 42.54 2.22
C ASP A 246 -8.91 41.91 3.42
N PHE A 247 -8.37 41.96 4.65
CA PHE A 247 -9.12 41.50 5.84
C PHE A 247 -10.19 42.53 6.27
N ALA A 248 -11.46 42.14 6.19
CA ALA A 248 -12.60 42.93 6.64
C ALA A 248 -12.65 43.03 8.18
N MET A 249 -11.96 44.03 8.73
CA MET A 249 -12.01 44.36 10.13
C MET A 249 -13.32 45.11 10.47
N LYS A 250 -14.00 44.74 11.56
CA LYS A 250 -15.19 45.48 12.02
C LYS A 250 -14.81 46.43 13.15
N LEU A 251 -15.20 47.70 13.00
CA LEU A 251 -15.06 48.72 14.03
C LEU A 251 -16.17 48.55 15.07
N GLU A 252 -15.79 48.27 16.31
CA GLU A 252 -16.68 48.24 17.46
C GLU A 252 -16.36 49.41 18.40
N LYS A 253 -17.40 50.06 18.94
CA LYS A 253 -17.24 51.24 19.80
C LYS A 253 -17.19 50.81 21.27
N THR A 254 -16.03 50.97 21.90
CA THR A 254 -15.83 50.75 23.34
C THR A 254 -15.86 52.10 24.08
N SER A 255 -16.03 52.07 25.41
CA SER A 255 -16.01 53.27 26.28
C SER A 255 -14.72 54.10 26.18
N SER A 256 -13.63 53.53 25.64
CA SER A 256 -12.34 54.16 25.41
C SER A 256 -12.04 54.52 23.94
N GLY A 257 -13.00 54.36 23.02
CA GLY A 257 -12.84 54.69 21.59
C GLY A 257 -13.26 53.58 20.64
N TRP A 258 -13.02 53.78 19.34
CA TRP A 258 -13.25 52.77 18.31
C TRP A 258 -12.10 51.76 18.30
N ARG A 259 -12.42 50.47 18.37
CA ARG A 259 -11.44 49.38 18.27
C ARG A 259 -11.81 48.48 17.11
N LEU A 260 -10.85 48.21 16.24
CA LEU A 260 -10.98 47.18 15.21
C LEU A 260 -10.84 45.82 15.90
N ILE A 261 -11.87 44.99 15.77
CA ILE A 261 -11.92 43.65 16.33
C ILE A 261 -12.23 42.69 15.19
N GLU A 262 -11.44 41.62 15.09
CA GLU A 262 -11.73 40.52 14.17
C GLU A 262 -13.02 39.85 14.60
N VAL A 263 -14.01 39.84 13.71
CA VAL A 263 -15.31 39.23 14.00
C VAL A 263 -15.17 37.73 13.82
N ASP A 264 -14.91 37.04 14.92
CA ASP A 264 -15.06 35.59 14.96
C ASP A 264 -16.54 35.23 14.74
N ASP A 265 -16.82 34.64 13.58
CA ASP A 265 -18.13 34.12 13.16
C ASP A 265 -18.72 33.07 14.15
N TYR A 266 -17.90 32.61 15.10
CA TYR A 266 -18.25 31.72 16.21
C TYR A 266 -19.13 32.38 17.28
N VAL A 267 -18.92 33.66 17.60
CA VAL A 267 -19.57 34.33 18.73
C VAL A 267 -21.03 34.68 18.42
N LEU A 268 -21.35 34.97 17.16
CA LEU A 268 -22.68 35.45 16.74
C LEU A 268 -23.77 34.36 16.81
N HIS A 269 -23.41 33.10 16.57
CA HIS A 269 -24.36 31.98 16.55
C HIS A 269 -24.60 31.31 17.91
N THR A 270 -23.85 31.70 18.94
CA THR A 270 -23.92 31.11 20.29
C THR A 270 -25.14 31.58 21.10
N LYS A 271 -25.88 32.60 20.64
CA LYS A 271 -27.04 33.16 21.36
C LYS A 271 -28.29 32.27 21.40
N SER A 272 -28.34 31.17 20.62
CA SER A 272 -29.55 30.35 20.44
C SER A 272 -29.49 28.95 21.08
N ALA A 273 -28.41 28.59 21.79
CA ALA A 273 -28.29 27.30 22.45
C ALA A 273 -28.57 27.40 23.96
N ASN A 274 -29.12 26.34 24.55
CA ASN A 274 -29.39 26.26 25.98
C ASN A 274 -28.06 26.38 26.75
N LYS A 275 -27.89 27.48 27.49
CA LYS A 275 -26.62 27.85 28.14
C LYS A 275 -26.10 26.78 29.09
N TYR A 276 -27.01 26.09 29.78
CA TYR A 276 -26.66 25.05 30.75
C TYR A 276 -26.07 23.80 30.08
N SER A 277 -26.68 23.30 28.99
CA SER A 277 -26.14 22.14 28.25
C SER A 277 -24.82 22.45 27.57
N LEU A 278 -24.65 23.68 27.07
CA LEU A 278 -23.38 24.12 26.51
C LEU A 278 -22.29 24.13 27.59
N GLN A 279 -22.57 24.68 28.77
CA GLN A 279 -21.62 24.74 29.88
C GLN A 279 -21.18 23.35 30.35
N ILE A 280 -22.10 22.38 30.40
CA ILE A 280 -21.81 20.98 30.76
C ILE A 280 -20.88 20.33 29.73
N VAL A 281 -21.22 20.43 28.43
CA VAL A 281 -20.44 19.81 27.35
C VAL A 281 -19.03 20.42 27.24
N THR A 282 -18.90 21.71 27.55
CA THR A 282 -17.59 22.41 27.54
C THR A 282 -16.79 22.21 28.82
N SER A 283 -17.34 21.55 29.84
CA SER A 283 -16.63 21.35 31.10
C SER A 283 -15.48 20.36 30.95
N THR A 284 -14.36 20.64 31.61
CA THR A 284 -13.18 19.76 31.61
C THR A 284 -13.47 18.40 32.24
N LEU A 285 -14.35 18.37 33.24
CA LEU A 285 -14.80 17.13 33.88
C LEU A 285 -15.52 16.22 32.87
N PHE A 286 -16.48 16.75 32.12
CA PHE A 286 -17.21 15.98 31.11
C PHE A 286 -16.26 15.40 30.05
N GLN A 287 -15.33 16.21 29.54
CA GLN A 287 -14.34 15.77 28.56
C GLN A 287 -13.41 14.69 29.12
N ALA A 288 -12.94 14.83 30.37
CA ALA A 288 -12.10 13.84 31.02
C ALA A 288 -12.83 12.52 31.25
N THR A 289 -14.10 12.57 31.70
CA THR A 289 -14.93 11.37 31.90
C THR A 289 -15.14 10.61 30.59
N MET A 290 -15.46 11.30 29.49
CA MET A 290 -15.64 10.66 28.19
C MET A 290 -14.35 10.02 27.69
N MET A 291 -13.20 10.69 27.86
CA MET A 291 -11.90 10.13 27.48
C MET A 291 -11.57 8.84 28.26
N ILE A 292 -11.84 8.81 29.58
CA ILE A 292 -11.67 7.60 30.40
C ILE A 292 -12.60 6.49 29.92
N LEU A 293 -13.84 6.82 29.55
CA LEU A 293 -14.84 5.86 29.09
C LEU A 293 -14.46 5.24 27.74
N VAL A 294 -13.90 6.03 26.82
CA VAL A 294 -13.31 5.54 25.56
C VAL A 294 -12.14 4.59 25.83
N LEU A 295 -11.22 4.96 26.72
CA LEU A 295 -10.10 4.10 27.07
C LEU A 295 -10.57 2.79 27.72
N PHE A 296 -11.59 2.85 28.57
CA PHE A 296 -12.16 1.68 29.21
C PHE A 296 -12.88 0.77 28.20
N ASN A 297 -13.61 1.32 27.23
CA ASN A 297 -14.19 0.57 26.13
C ASN A 297 -13.11 -0.15 25.30
N ALA A 298 -12.04 0.56 24.92
CA ALA A 298 -10.93 -0.02 24.17
C ALA A 298 -10.21 -1.13 24.97
N ALA A 299 -9.97 -0.92 26.27
CA ALA A 299 -9.40 -1.92 27.15
C ALA A 299 -10.29 -3.15 27.26
N PHE A 300 -11.61 -2.96 27.36
CA PHE A 300 -12.58 -4.05 27.39
C PHE A 300 -12.51 -4.88 26.11
N HIS A 301 -12.50 -4.26 24.92
CA HIS A 301 -12.32 -5.00 23.66
C HIS A 301 -10.99 -5.75 23.57
N ALA A 302 -9.90 -5.17 24.07
CA ALA A 302 -8.60 -5.83 24.09
C ALA A 302 -8.58 -7.10 24.97
N THR A 303 -9.52 -7.25 25.92
CA THR A 303 -9.65 -8.49 26.72
C THR A 303 -10.32 -9.64 25.98
N PHE A 304 -10.94 -9.39 24.81
CA PHE A 304 -11.62 -10.44 24.05
C PHE A 304 -10.60 -11.40 23.43
N VAL A 305 -10.57 -12.64 23.93
CA VAL A 305 -9.72 -13.73 23.43
C VAL A 305 -10.60 -14.83 22.88
N TYR A 306 -10.32 -15.30 21.67
CA TYR A 306 -11.02 -16.44 21.08
C TYR A 306 -10.37 -17.75 21.54
N ARG A 307 -11.13 -18.66 22.18
CA ARG A 307 -10.59 -19.95 22.68
C ARG A 307 -10.94 -21.15 21.79
N HIS A 308 -11.77 -20.94 20.76
CA HIS A 308 -12.30 -21.98 19.88
C HIS A 308 -13.00 -23.11 20.65
N ASP A 309 -13.73 -22.76 21.71
CA ASP A 309 -14.47 -23.70 22.56
C ASP A 309 -15.94 -23.30 22.69
N GLY A 310 -16.76 -24.18 23.28
CA GLY A 310 -18.18 -23.89 23.51
C GLY A 310 -18.44 -22.74 24.48
N THR A 311 -17.41 -22.25 25.19
CA THR A 311 -17.52 -21.11 26.13
C THR A 311 -17.47 -19.77 25.41
N ASP A 312 -16.96 -19.75 24.17
CA ASP A 312 -16.91 -18.54 23.32
C ASP A 312 -18.29 -17.93 23.09
N GLN A 313 -19.34 -18.75 22.93
CA GLN A 313 -20.70 -18.24 22.70
C GLN A 313 -21.23 -17.48 23.91
N HIS A 314 -20.99 -18.01 25.12
CA HIS A 314 -21.41 -17.36 26.36
C HIS A 314 -20.62 -16.07 26.61
N ARG A 315 -19.30 -16.11 26.39
CA ARG A 315 -18.45 -14.93 26.49
C ARG A 315 -18.88 -13.86 25.49
N ARG A 316 -19.08 -14.21 24.22
CA ARG A 316 -19.54 -13.27 23.18
C ARG A 316 -20.82 -12.54 23.59
N ASN A 317 -21.78 -13.25 24.20
CA ASN A 317 -22.99 -12.62 24.71
C ASN A 317 -22.72 -11.60 25.83
N ILE A 318 -21.78 -11.89 26.75
CA ILE A 318 -21.38 -10.93 27.80
C ILE A 318 -20.77 -9.66 27.19
N TYR A 319 -19.88 -9.84 26.20
CA TYR A 319 -19.24 -8.72 25.51
C TYR A 319 -20.25 -7.89 24.72
N TYR A 320 -21.22 -8.53 24.07
CA TYR A 320 -22.33 -7.84 23.39
C TYR A 320 -23.11 -6.94 24.35
N TYR A 321 -23.47 -7.41 25.55
CA TYR A 321 -24.19 -6.56 26.50
C TYR A 321 -23.35 -5.38 27.01
N ALA A 322 -22.06 -5.59 27.28
CA ALA A 322 -21.17 -4.50 27.67
C ALA A 322 -21.02 -3.46 26.55
N GLU A 323 -20.91 -3.91 25.30
CA GLU A 323 -20.85 -3.07 24.11
C GLU A 323 -22.12 -2.24 23.89
N VAL A 324 -23.29 -2.83 24.13
CA VAL A 324 -24.57 -2.11 24.13
C VAL A 324 -24.56 -0.96 25.14
N VAL A 325 -24.04 -1.22 26.36
CA VAL A 325 -23.94 -0.19 27.41
C VAL A 325 -23.01 0.95 26.98
N PHE A 326 -21.81 0.64 26.47
CA PHE A 326 -20.88 1.67 26.01
C PHE A 326 -21.45 2.52 24.88
N THR A 327 -22.07 1.88 23.90
CA THR A 327 -22.67 2.58 22.77
C THR A 327 -23.82 3.48 23.21
N ILE A 328 -24.67 3.05 24.14
CA ILE A 328 -25.71 3.92 24.71
C ILE A 328 -25.09 5.15 25.39
N LEU A 329 -24.00 4.98 26.14
CA LEU A 329 -23.32 6.10 26.80
C LEU A 329 -22.75 7.09 25.79
N PHE A 330 -22.13 6.62 24.70
CA PHE A 330 -21.62 7.46 23.62
C PHE A 330 -22.74 8.13 22.79
N ASN A 331 -23.88 7.45 22.61
CA ASN A 331 -25.06 8.02 21.96
C ASN A 331 -25.63 9.18 22.79
N VAL A 332 -25.73 8.99 24.11
CA VAL A 332 -26.20 10.03 25.04
C VAL A 332 -25.24 11.22 25.04
N GLU A 333 -23.92 10.98 25.06
CA GLU A 333 -22.90 12.01 24.90
C GLU A 333 -23.10 12.82 23.61
N THR A 334 -23.25 12.14 22.47
CA THR A 334 -23.41 12.76 21.16
C THR A 334 -24.67 13.62 21.09
N ILE A 335 -25.78 13.13 21.64
CA ILE A 335 -27.03 13.89 21.74
C ILE A 335 -26.85 15.15 22.60
N MET A 336 -26.17 15.04 23.75
CA MET A 336 -25.87 16.19 24.61
C MET A 336 -25.01 17.24 23.88
N LYS A 337 -24.01 16.81 23.09
CA LYS A 337 -23.19 17.70 22.26
C LYS A 337 -24.00 18.42 21.16
N ILE A 338 -24.93 17.72 20.51
CA ILE A 338 -25.80 18.30 19.48
C ILE A 338 -26.73 19.37 20.08
N VAL A 339 -27.33 19.08 21.23
CA VAL A 339 -28.20 20.03 21.95
C VAL A 339 -27.40 21.22 22.49
N GLY A 340 -26.20 20.98 23.02
CA GLY A 340 -25.33 22.01 23.58
C GLY A 340 -24.80 23.00 22.54
N HIS A 341 -24.33 22.53 21.39
CA HIS A 341 -23.73 23.39 20.36
C HIS A 341 -24.72 23.88 19.29
N SER A 342 -25.95 23.36 19.26
CA SER A 342 -26.88 23.46 18.11
C SER A 342 -26.35 22.73 16.87
N TRP A 343 -27.27 22.13 16.10
CA TRP A 343 -26.96 21.28 14.95
C TRP A 343 -26.02 21.95 13.93
N ARG A 344 -26.25 23.23 13.62
CA ARG A 344 -25.46 23.97 12.62
C ARG A 344 -24.01 24.16 13.06
N THR A 345 -23.76 24.43 14.34
CA THR A 345 -22.41 24.62 14.88
C THR A 345 -21.71 23.27 15.03
N TYR A 346 -22.44 22.25 15.49
CA TYR A 346 -21.95 20.87 15.61
C TYR A 346 -21.42 20.35 14.27
N TRP A 347 -22.22 20.50 13.19
CA TRP A 347 -21.84 20.04 11.84
C TRP A 347 -20.74 20.88 11.18
N LYS A 348 -20.34 22.03 11.72
CA LYS A 348 -19.19 22.78 11.17
C LYS A 348 -17.85 22.13 11.58
N ARG A 349 -17.76 21.50 12.75
CA ARG A 349 -16.51 20.92 13.27
C ARG A 349 -16.26 19.51 12.76
N GLY A 350 -15.08 19.26 12.19
CA GLY A 350 -14.69 17.95 11.64
C GLY A 350 -14.69 16.82 12.68
N GLN A 351 -14.22 17.11 13.90
CA GLN A 351 -14.19 16.13 15.00
C GLN A 351 -15.59 15.65 15.37
N HIS A 352 -16.57 16.55 15.51
CA HIS A 352 -17.95 16.19 15.82
C HIS A 352 -18.62 15.38 14.70
N LYS A 353 -18.28 15.63 13.43
CA LYS A 353 -18.73 14.77 12.32
C LYS A 353 -18.23 13.34 12.48
N PHE A 354 -16.96 13.17 12.86
CA PHE A 354 -16.37 11.86 13.10
C PHE A 354 -17.05 11.16 14.29
N GLU A 355 -17.23 11.85 15.41
CA GLU A 355 -17.94 11.32 16.59
C GLU A 355 -19.36 10.85 16.24
N LEU A 356 -20.12 11.65 15.49
CA LEU A 356 -21.47 11.27 15.04
C LEU A 356 -21.44 10.05 14.12
N PHE A 357 -20.45 9.96 13.23
CA PHE A 357 -20.31 8.83 12.33
C PHE A 357 -19.97 7.53 13.08
N MET A 358 -19.08 7.60 14.06
CA MET A 358 -18.76 6.48 14.96
C MET A 358 -20.01 6.05 15.74
N CYS A 359 -20.74 7.01 16.31
CA CYS A 359 -22.00 6.80 17.03
C CYS A 359 -23.08 6.11 16.16
N LEU A 360 -23.24 6.52 14.91
CA LEU A 360 -24.17 5.88 13.97
C LEU A 360 -23.72 4.46 13.60
N GLY A 361 -22.43 4.27 13.36
CA GLY A 361 -21.86 2.97 13.03
C GLY A 361 -21.96 1.96 14.18
N SER A 362 -21.63 2.36 15.41
CA SER A 362 -21.75 1.52 16.60
C SER A 362 -23.21 1.20 16.94
N SER A 363 -24.12 2.17 16.74
CA SER A 363 -25.57 1.92 16.89
C SER A 363 -26.10 0.87 15.90
N LEU A 364 -25.56 0.84 14.67
CA LEU A 364 -25.86 -0.21 13.70
C LEU A 364 -25.21 -1.54 14.07
N ASN A 365 -24.01 -1.51 14.67
CA ASN A 365 -23.29 -2.72 15.11
C ASN A 365 -24.07 -3.52 16.16
N ILE A 366 -24.79 -2.85 17.06
CA ILE A 366 -25.61 -3.51 18.09
C ILE A 366 -26.72 -4.38 17.51
N VAL A 367 -27.21 -4.12 16.29
CA VAL A 367 -28.30 -4.95 15.75
C VAL A 367 -27.80 -6.40 15.64
N PRO A 368 -28.48 -7.40 16.24
CA PRO A 368 -27.94 -8.76 16.36
C PRO A 368 -27.47 -9.35 15.03
N PHE A 369 -28.20 -9.08 13.95
CA PHE A 369 -27.82 -9.47 12.60
C PHE A 369 -26.46 -8.91 12.15
N PHE A 370 -26.20 -7.63 12.44
CA PHE A 370 -24.94 -6.98 12.06
C PHE A 370 -23.79 -7.33 13.03
N TYR A 371 -24.10 -7.54 14.31
CA TYR A 371 -23.15 -7.97 15.31
C TYR A 371 -22.58 -9.36 15.00
N ASP A 372 -23.46 -10.34 14.73
CA ASP A 372 -23.04 -11.72 14.44
C ASP A 372 -22.20 -11.82 13.16
N ALA A 373 -22.41 -10.91 12.20
CA ALA A 373 -21.68 -10.86 10.95
C ALA A 373 -20.44 -9.94 10.98
N ASN A 374 -20.17 -9.25 12.10
CA ASN A 374 -19.04 -8.34 12.28
C ASN A 374 -18.89 -7.25 11.19
N PHE A 375 -20.01 -6.75 10.63
CA PHE A 375 -19.95 -5.77 9.54
C PHE A 375 -19.52 -4.37 10.01
N PHE A 376 -19.98 -3.94 11.19
CA PHE A 376 -19.79 -2.57 11.68
C PHE A 376 -18.83 -2.48 12.86
N THR A 377 -18.09 -3.55 13.18
CA THR A 377 -17.14 -3.60 14.30
C THR A 377 -16.00 -2.57 14.18
N TYR A 378 -15.68 -2.10 12.96
CA TYR A 378 -14.71 -1.02 12.75
C TYR A 378 -15.12 0.34 13.38
N PHE A 379 -16.41 0.54 13.64
CA PHE A 379 -16.95 1.78 14.20
C PHE A 379 -16.94 1.85 15.72
N GLN A 380 -16.37 0.83 16.35
CA GLN A 380 -16.42 0.64 17.78
C GLN A 380 -15.02 0.60 18.37
#